data_AF-A0A7G9WJM5-F1
#
_entry.id   AF-A0A7G9WJM5-F1
#
_cell.length_a   1.000
_cell.length_b   1.000
_cell.length_c   1.000
_cell.angle_alpha   90.00
_cell.angle_beta   90.00
_cell.angle_gamma   90.00
#
_symmetry.space_group_name_H-M   'P 1'
#
loop_
_entity.id
_entity.type
_entity.pdbx_description
1 polymer ?
#
loop_
_entity_poly.entity_id
_entity_poly.type
_entity_poly.pdbx_seq_one_letter_code
_entity_poly.pdbx_strand_id
1 'polypeptide(L)'
;MNSNIDRLEQSIQAKIKKRDALTEQIKSDEARLKKMKNAEIVNQVNALADGGVDMPKVMEAIREKDLDALLTLITEKGAAND
;
A
#
# COMPACT_ATOMS: atom_id res chain seq x y z
N MET A 1 -50.74 -4.04 15.30
CA MET A 1 -49.26 -3.98 15.12
C MET A 1 -48.60 -4.35 16.43
N ASN A 2 -47.60 -5.23 16.39
CA ASN A 2 -46.93 -5.73 17.59
C ASN A 2 -45.69 -4.88 17.84
N SER A 3 -45.74 -3.95 18.79
CA SER A 3 -44.73 -2.90 19.01
C SER A 3 -43.30 -3.43 19.22
N ASN A 4 -43.15 -4.69 19.62
CA ASN A 4 -41.85 -5.33 19.78
C ASN A 4 -41.21 -5.71 18.44
N ILE A 5 -42.02 -6.06 17.43
CA ILE A 5 -41.55 -6.36 16.07
C ILE A 5 -41.04 -5.06 15.43
N ASP A 6 -41.83 -3.99 15.48
CA ASP A 6 -41.48 -2.70 14.88
C ASP A 6 -40.18 -2.12 15.48
N ARG A 7 -39.99 -2.25 16.80
CA ARG A 7 -38.74 -1.85 17.48
C ARG A 7 -37.53 -2.67 17.04
N LEU A 8 -37.71 -3.98 16.85
CA LEU A 8 -36.64 -4.85 16.41
C LEU A 8 -36.25 -4.53 14.95
N GLU A 9 -37.22 -4.30 14.07
CA GLU A 9 -36.98 -3.88 12.69
C GLU A 9 -36.22 -2.55 12.62
N GLN A 10 -36.61 -1.55 13.42
CA GLN A 10 -35.90 -0.28 13.51
C GLN A 10 -34.45 -0.46 13.99
N SER A 11 -34.23 -1.32 14.98
CA SER A 11 -32.88 -1.64 15.49
C SER A 11 -32.02 -2.31 14.41
N ILE A 12 -32.59 -3.25 13.65
CA ILE A 12 -31.90 -3.92 12.54
C ILE A 12 -31.51 -2.90 11.46
N GLN A 13 -32.44 -2.01 11.07
CA GLN A 13 -32.15 -0.97 10.08
C GLN A 13 -31.05 -0.01 10.54
N ALA A 14 -31.04 0.39 11.82
CA ALA A 14 -29.98 1.21 12.37
C ALA A 14 -28.62 0.50 12.34
N LYS A 15 -28.57 -0.80 12.67
CA LYS A 15 -27.35 -1.61 12.60
C LYS A 15 -26.83 -1.76 11.17
N ILE A 16 -27.73 -1.97 10.20
CA ILE A 16 -27.39 -2.03 8.77
C ILE A 16 -26.73 -0.71 8.34
N LYS A 17 -27.37 0.43 8.62
CA LYS A 17 -26.79 1.75 8.30
C LYS A 17 -25.41 1.95 8.91
N LYS A 18 -25.22 1.55 10.17
CA LYS A 18 -23.93 1.65 10.86
C LYS A 18 -22.86 0.77 10.20
N ARG A 19 -23.21 -0.48 9.85
CA ARG A 19 -22.32 -1.41 9.13
C ARG A 19 -21.89 -0.82 7.79
N ASP A 20 -22.83 -0.26 7.04
CA ASP A 20 -22.56 0.28 5.70
C ASP A 20 -21.64 1.51 5.80
N ALA A 21 -21.87 2.40 6.77
CA ALA A 21 -20.98 3.53 7.04
C ALA A 21 -19.55 3.08 7.43
N LEU A 22 -19.43 2.06 8.28
CA LEU A 22 -18.13 1.50 8.66
C LEU A 22 -17.42 0.87 7.45
N THR A 23 -18.17 0.23 6.56
CA THR A 23 -17.64 -0.40 5.34
C THR A 23 -17.03 0.64 4.41
N GLU A 24 -17.72 1.77 4.21
CA GLU A 24 -17.20 2.86 3.38
C GLU A 24 -15.99 3.55 4.02
N GLN A 25 -15.96 3.70 5.35
CA GLN A 25 -14.79 4.20 6.07
C GLN A 25 -13.57 3.28 5.87
N ILE A 26 -13.76 1.95 6.01
CA ILE A 26 -12.68 0.97 5.80
C ILE A 26 -12.12 1.10 4.38
N LYS A 27 -12.97 1.16 3.35
CA LYS A 27 -12.51 1.33 1.95
C LYS A 27 -11.70 2.62 1.77
N SER A 28 -12.15 3.72 2.38
CA SER A 28 -11.42 5.00 2.34
C SER A 28 -10.06 4.89 3.01
N ASP A 29 -9.98 4.25 4.18
CA ASP A 29 -8.74 4.06 4.93
C ASP A 29 -7.77 3.12 4.21
N GLU A 30 -8.26 2.05 3.58
CA GLU A 30 -7.46 1.17 2.72
C GLU A 30 -6.87 1.93 1.52
N ALA A 31 -7.67 2.78 0.87
CA ALA A 31 -7.20 3.62 -0.22
C ALA A 31 -6.12 4.61 0.25
N ARG A 32 -6.30 5.20 1.43
CA ARG A 32 -5.31 6.08 2.05
C ARG A 32 -4.03 5.33 2.41
N LEU A 33 -4.14 4.15 2.99
CA LEU A 33 -3.00 3.29 3.31
C LEU A 33 -2.20 2.91 2.05
N LYS A 34 -2.90 2.54 0.96
CA LYS A 34 -2.26 2.26 -0.33
C LYS A 34 -1.48 3.46 -0.85
N LYS A 35 -2.05 4.67 -0.77
CA LYS A 35 -1.34 5.91 -1.16
C LYS A 35 -0.10 6.16 -0.32
N MET A 36 -0.19 5.96 1.00
CA MET A 36 0.96 6.15 1.91
C MET A 36 2.07 5.14 1.63
N LYS A 37 1.74 3.86 1.44
CA LYS A 37 2.71 2.83 1.05
C LYS A 37 3.39 3.14 -0.28
N ASN A 38 2.62 3.60 -1.27
CA ASN A 38 3.19 3.98 -2.57
C ASN A 38 4.13 5.19 -2.44
N ALA A 39 3.78 6.18 -1.61
CA ALA A 39 4.65 7.33 -1.35
C ALA A 39 5.95 6.91 -0.66
N GLU A 40 5.88 5.97 0.29
CA GLU A 40 7.06 5.40 0.94
C GLU A 40 7.97 4.66 -0.05
N ILE A 41 7.40 3.83 -0.94
CA ILE A 41 8.16 3.17 -2.00
C ILE A 41 8.85 4.20 -2.91
N VAL A 42 8.14 5.25 -3.33
CA VAL A 42 8.72 6.32 -4.15
C VAL A 42 9.86 7.01 -3.41
N ASN A 43 9.71 7.29 -2.12
CA ASN A 43 10.78 7.88 -1.32
C ASN A 43 12.00 6.96 -1.21
N GLN A 44 11.79 5.66 -1.02
CA GLN A 44 12.88 4.67 -1.00
C GLN A 44 13.59 4.60 -2.36
N VAL A 45 12.84 4.60 -3.46
CA VAL A 45 13.40 4.62 -4.82
C VAL A 45 14.20 5.90 -5.08
N ASN A 46 13.67 7.06 -4.66
CA ASN A 46 14.39 8.33 -4.77
C ASN A 46 15.68 8.31 -3.95
N ALA A 47 15.66 7.77 -2.74
CA ALA A 47 16.87 7.64 -1.91
C ALA A 47 17.93 6.73 -2.56
N LEU A 48 17.51 5.66 -3.26
CA LEU A 48 18.42 4.83 -4.04
C LEU A 48 19.01 5.58 -5.23
N ALA A 49 18.18 6.36 -5.96
CA ALA A 49 18.62 7.18 -7.08
C ALA A 49 19.61 8.27 -6.63
N ASP A 50 19.29 9.01 -5.57
CA ASP A 50 20.16 10.02 -4.96
C ASP A 50 21.44 9.40 -4.40
N GLY A 51 21.35 8.15 -3.94
CA GLY A 51 22.49 7.33 -3.55
C GLY A 51 23.40 6.93 -4.71
N GLY A 52 23.09 7.30 -5.95
CA GLY A 52 23.90 7.03 -7.15
C GLY A 52 23.69 5.64 -7.75
N VAL A 53 22.59 4.95 -7.40
CA VAL A 53 22.19 3.69 -8.04
C VAL A 53 21.69 3.98 -9.46
N ASP A 54 22.18 3.22 -10.44
CA ASP A 54 21.75 3.29 -11.84
C ASP A 54 20.32 2.73 -11.99
N MET A 55 19.33 3.54 -11.65
CA MET A 55 17.92 3.18 -11.67
C MET A 55 17.42 2.67 -13.04
N PRO A 56 17.87 3.21 -14.19
CA PRO A 56 17.60 2.60 -15.50
C PRO A 56 17.97 1.11 -15.57
N LYS A 57 19.18 0.73 -15.13
CA LYS A 57 19.61 -0.68 -15.12
C LYS A 57 18.85 -1.52 -14.09
N VAL A 58 18.52 -0.95 -12.93
CA VAL A 58 17.65 -1.62 -11.94
C VAL A 58 16.29 -1.94 -12.55
N MET A 59 15.67 -0.99 -13.25
CA MET A 59 14.38 -1.18 -13.90
C MET A 59 14.45 -2.18 -15.07
N GLU A 60 15.57 -2.21 -15.79
CA GLU A 60 15.84 -3.19 -16.84
C GLU A 60 15.99 -4.60 -16.26
N ALA A 61 16.81 -4.78 -15.22
CA ALA A 61 16.97 -6.05 -14.51
C ALA A 61 15.64 -6.55 -13.91
N ILE A 62 14.80 -5.67 -13.33
CA ILE A 62 13.45 -6.04 -12.88
C ILE A 62 12.59 -6.54 -14.05
N ARG A 63 12.62 -5.86 -15.20
CA ARG A 63 11.82 -6.22 -16.38
C ARG A 63 12.25 -7.58 -16.95
N GLU A 64 13.55 -7.83 -16.98
CA GLU A 64 14.15 -9.08 -17.46
C GLU A 64 14.09 -10.21 -16.41
N LYS A 65 13.67 -9.89 -15.18
CA LYS A 65 13.70 -10.80 -14.01
C LYS A 65 15.10 -11.31 -13.71
N ASP A 66 16.12 -10.51 -14.02
CA ASP A 66 17.52 -10.79 -13.76
C ASP A 66 17.85 -10.41 -12.32
N LEU A 67 17.67 -11.38 -11.42
CA LEU A 67 17.95 -11.24 -9.99
C LEU A 67 19.44 -11.03 -9.69
N ASP A 68 20.33 -11.59 -10.51
CA ASP A 68 21.77 -11.49 -10.30
C ASP A 68 22.24 -10.08 -10.61
N ALA A 69 21.79 -9.50 -11.74
CA ALA A 69 22.07 -8.10 -12.07
C ALA A 69 21.50 -7.13 -11.01
N LEU A 70 20.30 -7.40 -10.50
CA LEU A 70 19.69 -6.63 -9.40
C LEU A 70 20.53 -6.67 -8.12
N LEU A 71 21.01 -7.86 -7.74
CA LEU A 71 21.85 -8.03 -6.54
C LEU A 71 23.19 -7.32 -6.70
N THR A 72 23.83 -7.41 -7.87
CA THR A 72 25.09 -6.70 -8.16
C THR A 72 24.92 -5.19 -8.05
N LEU A 73 23.88 -4.62 -8.67
CA LEU A 73 23.60 -3.18 -8.62
C LEU A 73 23.35 -2.65 -7.19
N ILE A 74 22.79 -3.48 -6.32
CA ILE A 74 22.53 -3.15 -4.90
C ILE A 74 23.79 -3.36 -4.04
N THR A 75 24.59 -4.41 -4.29
CA THR A 75 25.78 -4.76 -3.49
C THR A 75 27.03 -3.97 -3.82
N GLU A 76 27.24 -3.57 -5.09
CA GLU A 76 28.37 -2.72 -5.48
C GLU A 76 28.37 -1.35 -4.77
N LYS A 77 27.19 -0.89 -4.30
CA LYS A 77 27.05 0.31 -3.47
C LYS A 77 27.30 0.07 -1.98
N GLY A 78 27.03 -1.14 -1.48
CA GLY A 78 27.32 -1.52 -0.09
C GLY A 78 28.83 -1.57 0.21
N ALA A 79 29.65 -1.87 -0.81
CA ALA A 79 31.11 -1.96 -0.68
C ALA A 79 31.86 -0.64 -0.97
N ALA A 80 31.19 0.41 -1.47
CA ALA A 80 31.80 1.68 -1.82
C ALA A 80 31.67 2.77 -0.72
N ASN A 81 31.02 2.44 0.40
CA ASN A 81 30.77 3.33 1.54
C ASN A 81 31.47 2.87 2.85
N ASP A 82 32.39 1.90 2.78
CA ASP A 82 33.33 1.53 3.86
C ASP A 82 34.72 2.14 3.61
#